data_AF-A0A7R9C427-F1
#
_entry.id   AF-A0A7R9C427-F1
#
_cell.length_a   1.000
_cell.length_b   1.000
_cell.length_c   1.000
_cell.angle_alpha   90.00
_cell.angle_beta   90.00
_cell.angle_gamma   90.00
#
_symmetry.space_group_name_H-M   'P 1'
#
loop_
_entity.id
_entity.type
_entity.pdbx_description
1 polymer ?
#
loop_
_entity_poly.entity_id
_entity_poly.type
_entity_poly.pdbx_seq_one_letter_code
_entity_poly.pdbx_strand_id
1 'polypeptide(L)'
;MPSSFGLWFAAYAEHLLMDLHSFEAAFKVADQNPLGSAAGFGSSFPIDRSMTTQELGFGSVLVSSASAQMLRGKSERMVANAMAGLAGTISKMAYDLVLYNSQDLNFVQLPKEYTTGSSIMPHKKNPDVFELTRAHCNRIQAIPIEITM
;
A
#
# COMPACT_ATOMS: atom_id res chain seq x y z
N MET A 1 -0.92 -29.86 -12.05
CA MET A 1 -1.88 -29.61 -13.16
C MET A 1 -1.34 -28.45 -13.99
N PRO A 2 -1.45 -28.49 -15.33
CA PRO A 2 -1.12 -27.34 -16.18
C PRO A 2 -2.00 -26.13 -15.84
N SER A 3 -1.48 -24.92 -16.06
CA SER A 3 -2.18 -23.64 -15.83
C SER A 3 -1.84 -22.66 -16.97
N SER A 4 -2.36 -21.44 -16.93
CA SER A 4 -2.15 -20.40 -17.96
C SER A 4 -1.76 -19.05 -17.36
N PHE A 5 -1.11 -18.21 -18.17
CA PHE A 5 -0.84 -16.81 -17.80
C PHE A 5 -2.13 -16.02 -17.58
N GLY A 6 -3.23 -16.34 -18.27
CA GLY A 6 -4.52 -15.71 -18.03
C GLY A 6 -5.00 -15.89 -16.59
N LEU A 7 -4.90 -17.11 -16.06
CA LEU A 7 -5.24 -17.39 -14.67
C LEU A 7 -4.26 -16.71 -13.69
N TRP A 8 -2.97 -16.69 -14.02
CA TRP A 8 -1.94 -16.01 -13.23
C TRP A 8 -2.20 -14.49 -13.15
N PHE A 9 -2.50 -13.82 -14.27
CA PHE A 9 -2.84 -12.40 -14.30
C PHE A 9 -4.13 -12.11 -13.54
N ALA A 10 -5.16 -12.95 -13.69
CA ALA A 10 -6.42 -12.80 -12.98
C ALA A 10 -6.22 -12.85 -11.46
N ALA A 11 -5.38 -13.77 -10.97
CA ALA A 11 -5.06 -13.86 -9.54
C ALA A 11 -4.42 -12.56 -9.02
N TYR A 12 -3.44 -11.98 -9.71
CA TYR A 12 -2.87 -10.69 -9.28
C TYR A 12 -3.85 -9.53 -9.38
N ALA A 13 -4.71 -9.49 -10.41
CA ALA A 13 -5.75 -8.49 -10.52
C ALA A 13 -6.73 -8.56 -9.34
N GLU A 14 -7.18 -9.76 -8.96
CA GLU A 14 -8.04 -9.97 -7.79
C GLU A 14 -7.35 -9.54 -6.49
N HIS A 15 -6.07 -9.90 -6.30
CA HIS A 15 -5.32 -9.49 -5.12
C HIS A 15 -5.15 -7.96 -5.03
N LEU A 16 -4.88 -7.28 -6.15
CA LEU A 16 -4.78 -5.82 -6.18
C LEU A 16 -6.12 -5.14 -5.84
N LEU A 17 -7.25 -5.72 -6.24
CA LEU A 17 -8.58 -5.25 -5.84
C LEU A 17 -8.84 -5.47 -4.33
N MET A 18 -8.38 -6.58 -3.77
CA MET A 18 -8.45 -6.82 -2.32
C MET A 18 -7.57 -5.83 -1.54
N ASP A 19 -6.38 -5.51 -2.05
CA ASP A 19 -5.50 -4.50 -1.46
C ASP A 19 -6.17 -3.11 -1.47
N LEU A 20 -6.91 -2.76 -2.53
CA LEU A 20 -7.68 -1.52 -2.62
C LEU A 20 -8.71 -1.40 -1.48
N HIS A 21 -9.46 -2.46 -1.16
CA HIS A 21 -10.40 -2.45 -0.04
C HIS A 21 -9.73 -2.11 1.29
N SER A 22 -8.47 -2.53 1.48
CA SER A 22 -7.70 -2.20 2.68
C SER A 22 -7.36 -0.70 2.75
N PHE A 23 -7.04 -0.09 1.61
CA PHE A 23 -6.86 1.36 1.52
C PHE A 23 -8.16 2.13 1.76
N GLU A 24 -9.28 1.68 1.21
CA GLU A 24 -10.60 2.30 1.45
C GLU A 24 -10.97 2.24 2.93
N ALA A 25 -10.71 1.11 3.60
CA ALA A 25 -10.93 0.97 5.04
C ALA A 25 -10.02 1.90 5.86
N ALA A 26 -8.73 2.01 5.49
CA ALA A 26 -7.80 2.95 6.14
C ALA A 26 -8.23 4.40 5.93
N PHE A 27 -8.63 4.77 4.71
CA PHE A 27 -9.14 6.09 4.37
C PHE A 27 -10.37 6.42 5.22
N LYS A 28 -11.36 5.53 5.29
CA LYS A 28 -12.58 5.75 6.09
C LYS A 28 -12.28 6.02 7.57
N VAL A 29 -11.24 5.41 8.13
CA VAL A 29 -10.85 5.68 9.53
C VAL A 29 -10.15 7.03 9.67
N ALA A 30 -9.34 7.44 8.70
CA ALA A 30 -8.68 8.74 8.68
C ALA A 30 -9.66 9.89 8.35
N ASP A 31 -10.74 9.61 7.61
CA ASP A 31 -11.72 10.57 7.10
C ASP A 31 -12.77 10.96 8.15
N GLN A 32 -12.28 11.42 9.31
CA GLN A 32 -13.10 11.88 10.43
C GLN A 32 -12.57 13.22 10.95
N ASN A 33 -13.41 14.25 10.95
CA ASN A 33 -13.03 15.61 11.33
C ASN A 33 -12.66 15.71 12.82
N PRO A 34 -11.38 15.99 13.18
CA PRO A 34 -10.95 16.16 14.57
C PRO A 34 -11.14 17.59 15.08
N LEU A 35 -11.47 18.56 14.21
CA LEU A 35 -11.58 19.97 14.57
C LEU A 35 -12.64 20.15 15.67
N GLY A 36 -12.29 20.94 16.69
CA GLY A 36 -13.10 21.14 17.87
C GLY A 36 -12.74 20.22 19.04
N SER A 37 -11.79 19.29 18.89
CA SER A 37 -11.29 18.46 20.00
C SER A 37 -10.44 19.24 21.01
N ALA A 38 -9.88 20.39 20.61
CA ALA A 38 -8.87 21.14 21.36
C ALA A 38 -7.74 20.21 21.85
N ALA A 39 -7.30 20.37 23.10
CA ALA A 39 -6.30 19.50 23.75
C ALA A 39 -6.81 18.09 24.11
N GLY A 40 -7.96 17.65 23.56
CA GLY A 40 -8.60 16.35 23.84
C GLY A 40 -9.85 16.46 24.71
N PHE A 41 -10.17 17.65 25.23
CA PHE A 41 -11.31 17.89 26.13
C PHE A 41 -12.46 18.68 25.48
N GLY A 42 -12.35 18.97 24.18
CA GLY A 42 -13.32 19.78 23.45
C GLY A 42 -13.01 21.28 23.52
N SER A 43 -13.59 22.03 22.59
CA SER A 43 -13.51 23.49 22.56
C SER A 43 -14.57 24.11 23.47
N SER A 44 -14.22 25.20 24.17
CA SER A 44 -15.18 26.04 24.91
C SER A 44 -15.93 27.03 24.02
N PHE A 45 -15.47 27.21 22.77
CA PHE A 45 -16.19 28.02 21.79
C PHE A 45 -17.35 27.22 21.19
N PRO A 46 -18.50 27.88 20.89
CA PRO A 46 -19.66 27.25 20.28
C PRO A 46 -19.42 27.00 18.78
N ILE A 47 -18.48 26.10 18.46
CA ILE A 47 -18.12 25.75 17.09
C ILE A 47 -19.17 24.80 16.52
N ASP A 48 -19.69 25.13 15.32
CA ASP A 48 -20.46 24.19 14.54
C ASP A 48 -19.54 23.14 13.88
N ARG A 49 -19.46 21.97 14.51
CA ARG A 49 -18.63 20.86 14.02
C ARG A 49 -19.21 20.19 12.76
N SER A 50 -20.51 20.33 12.50
CA SER A 50 -21.13 19.83 11.27
C SER A 50 -20.74 20.73 10.10
N MET A 51 -20.85 22.04 10.27
CA MET A 51 -20.39 23.04 9.29
C MET A 51 -18.91 22.81 8.95
N THR A 52 -18.03 22.75 9.95
CA THR A 52 -16.59 22.58 9.68
C THR A 52 -16.24 21.24 9.05
N THR A 53 -16.99 20.16 9.36
CA THR A 53 -16.82 18.87 8.67
C THR A 53 -17.12 18.99 7.18
N GLN A 54 -18.22 19.67 6.84
CA GLN A 54 -18.61 19.90 5.44
C GLN A 54 -17.59 20.79 4.71
N GLU A 55 -17.21 21.92 5.31
CA GLU A 55 -16.26 22.87 4.70
C GLU A 55 -14.86 22.28 4.50
N LEU A 56 -14.42 21.38 5.39
CA LEU A 56 -13.14 20.69 5.29
C LEU A 56 -13.21 19.42 4.41
N GLY A 57 -14.40 19.01 3.97
CA GLY A 57 -14.59 17.84 3.11
C GLY A 57 -14.40 16.49 3.80
N PHE A 58 -14.56 16.42 5.14
CA PHE A 58 -14.51 15.15 5.86
C PHE A 58 -15.83 14.38 5.73
N GLY A 59 -15.75 13.04 5.70
CA GLY A 59 -16.92 12.17 5.64
C GLY A 59 -17.77 12.16 6.91
N SER A 60 -17.18 12.46 8.08
CA SER A 60 -17.92 12.48 9.35
C SER A 60 -17.23 13.29 10.44
N VAL A 61 -17.97 13.64 11.50
CA VAL A 61 -17.42 14.25 12.72
C VAL A 61 -16.82 13.16 13.61
N LEU A 62 -15.58 13.36 14.11
CA LEU A 62 -15.07 12.53 15.20
C LEU A 62 -15.69 12.98 16.53
N VAL A 63 -16.73 12.27 16.97
CA VAL A 63 -17.64 12.71 18.05
C VAL A 63 -16.89 13.02 19.35
N SER A 64 -16.08 12.08 19.83
CA SER A 64 -15.34 12.22 21.09
C SER A 64 -14.05 13.04 20.88
N SER A 65 -13.88 14.10 21.68
CA SER A 65 -12.66 14.90 21.68
C SER A 65 -11.43 14.10 22.12
N ALA A 66 -11.60 13.18 23.08
CA ALA A 66 -10.52 12.31 23.54
C ALA A 66 -10.13 11.30 22.45
N SER A 67 -11.11 10.79 21.70
CA SER A 67 -10.87 9.87 20.59
C SER A 67 -10.05 10.52 19.47
N ALA A 68 -10.14 11.84 19.27
CA ALA A 68 -9.28 12.57 18.32
C ALA A 68 -7.80 12.49 18.67
N GLN A 69 -7.45 12.51 19.97
CA GLN A 69 -6.06 12.32 20.39
C GLN A 69 -5.63 10.86 20.26
N MET A 70 -6.51 9.92 20.60
CA MET A 70 -6.26 8.48 20.49
C MET A 70 -6.21 7.97 19.03
N LEU A 71 -6.66 8.76 18.06
CA LEU A 71 -6.60 8.41 16.63
C LEU A 71 -5.16 8.41 16.11
N ARG A 72 -4.28 9.22 16.71
CA ARG A 72 -2.85 9.23 16.41
C ARG A 72 -2.25 7.85 16.64
N GLY A 73 -1.41 7.40 15.73
CA GLY A 73 -0.87 6.04 15.70
C GLY A 73 -1.84 5.02 15.13
N LYS A 74 -3.15 5.10 15.46
CA LYS A 74 -4.15 4.17 14.89
C LYS A 74 -4.34 4.38 13.39
N SER A 75 -4.53 5.62 12.95
CA SER A 75 -4.75 5.92 11.52
C SER A 75 -3.52 5.58 10.67
N GLU A 76 -2.34 5.93 11.16
CA GLU A 76 -1.05 5.72 10.55
C GLU A 76 -0.75 4.22 10.43
N ARG A 77 -1.03 3.45 11.49
CA ARG A 77 -0.87 1.99 11.47
C ARG A 77 -1.82 1.31 10.49
N MET A 78 -3.06 1.80 10.34
CA MET A 78 -3.99 1.26 9.34
C MET A 78 -3.51 1.52 7.91
N VAL A 79 -3.02 2.73 7.62
CA VAL A 79 -2.42 3.05 6.32
C VAL A 79 -1.18 2.19 6.07
N ALA A 80 -0.30 2.06 7.06
CA ALA A 80 0.90 1.23 6.93
C ALA A 80 0.57 -0.24 6.66
N ASN A 81 -0.46 -0.81 7.32
CA ASN A 81 -0.91 -2.17 7.05
C ASN A 81 -1.43 -2.34 5.63
N ALA A 82 -2.21 -1.37 5.11
CA ALA A 82 -2.68 -1.40 3.73
C ALA A 82 -1.50 -1.35 2.73
N MET A 83 -0.53 -0.48 2.97
CA MET A 83 0.71 -0.41 2.16
C MET A 83 1.51 -1.71 2.22
N ALA A 84 1.62 -2.33 3.39
CA ALA A 84 2.32 -3.61 3.56
C ALA A 84 1.64 -4.75 2.79
N GLY A 85 0.29 -4.81 2.78
CA GLY A 85 -0.48 -5.76 1.99
C GLY A 85 -0.19 -5.64 0.49
N LEU A 86 -0.32 -4.44 -0.06
CA LEU A 86 0.00 -4.14 -1.46
C LEU A 86 1.45 -4.49 -1.81
N ALA A 87 2.39 -4.12 -0.94
CA ALA A 87 3.80 -4.46 -1.12
C ALA A 87 4.04 -5.99 -1.11
N GLY A 88 3.26 -6.75 -0.34
CA GLY A 88 3.25 -8.21 -0.38
C GLY A 88 2.86 -8.74 -1.76
N THR A 89 1.73 -8.27 -2.30
CA THR A 89 1.22 -8.63 -3.63
C THR A 89 2.25 -8.31 -4.72
N ILE A 90 2.78 -7.09 -4.73
CA ILE A 90 3.77 -6.64 -5.74
C ILE A 90 5.08 -7.42 -5.61
N SER A 91 5.57 -7.67 -4.39
CA SER A 91 6.79 -8.45 -4.16
C SER A 91 6.68 -9.88 -4.69
N LYS A 92 5.51 -10.50 -4.51
CA LYS A 92 5.23 -11.84 -5.02
C LYS A 92 5.15 -11.87 -6.54
N MET A 93 4.51 -10.88 -7.16
CA MET A 93 4.49 -10.73 -8.63
C MET A 93 5.91 -10.54 -9.19
N ALA A 94 6.69 -9.66 -8.58
CA ALA A 94 8.06 -9.40 -8.99
C ALA A 94 8.94 -10.65 -8.84
N TYR A 95 8.73 -11.46 -7.79
CA TYR A 95 9.39 -12.76 -7.65
C TYR A 95 9.09 -13.69 -8.82
N ASP A 96 7.81 -13.85 -9.16
CA ASP A 96 7.38 -14.71 -10.26
C ASP A 96 7.98 -14.25 -11.58
N LEU A 97 8.01 -12.94 -11.85
CA LEU A 97 8.60 -12.40 -13.08
C LEU A 97 10.11 -12.62 -13.16
N VAL A 98 10.86 -12.46 -12.06
CA VAL A 98 12.28 -12.80 -12.01
C VAL A 98 12.50 -14.29 -12.28
N LEU A 99 11.69 -15.14 -11.64
CA LEU A 99 11.77 -16.59 -11.80
C LEU A 99 11.41 -17.02 -13.23
N TYR A 100 10.33 -16.50 -13.79
CA TYR A 100 9.86 -16.81 -15.14
C TYR A 100 10.78 -16.25 -16.23
N ASN A 101 11.52 -15.18 -15.95
CA ASN A 101 12.52 -14.62 -16.85
C ASN A 101 13.88 -15.35 -16.78
N SER A 102 14.09 -16.22 -15.78
CA SER A 102 15.32 -17.01 -15.66
C SER A 102 15.58 -17.86 -16.91
N GLN A 103 16.85 -18.18 -17.16
CA GLN A 103 17.26 -18.97 -18.32
C GLN A 103 16.67 -20.38 -18.31
N ASP A 104 16.44 -20.95 -17.12
CA ASP A 104 15.92 -22.31 -16.95
C ASP A 104 14.43 -22.42 -17.29
N LEU A 105 13.63 -21.39 -16.97
CA LEU A 105 12.19 -21.38 -17.26
C LEU A 105 11.86 -20.67 -18.58
N ASN A 106 12.43 -19.48 -18.78
CA ASN A 106 12.27 -18.67 -19.98
C ASN A 106 10.81 -18.52 -20.44
N PHE A 107 9.87 -18.40 -19.49
CA PHE A 107 8.45 -18.25 -19.77
C PHE A 107 8.06 -16.82 -20.14
N VAL A 108 8.85 -15.83 -19.71
CA VAL A 108 8.63 -14.41 -20.05
C VAL A 108 9.91 -13.75 -20.52
N GLN A 109 9.78 -12.83 -21.47
CA GLN A 109 10.86 -11.94 -21.90
C GLN A 109 10.50 -10.51 -21.52
N LEU A 110 11.41 -9.87 -20.79
CA LEU A 110 11.22 -8.48 -20.37
C LEU A 110 11.72 -7.50 -21.45
N PRO A 111 11.04 -6.34 -21.61
CA PRO A 111 11.51 -5.27 -22.48
C PRO A 111 12.88 -4.75 -22.03
N LYS A 112 13.66 -4.21 -22.97
CA LYS A 112 15.04 -3.77 -22.71
C LYS A 112 15.08 -2.64 -21.70
N GLU A 113 14.07 -1.80 -21.66
CA GLU A 113 13.92 -0.65 -20.77
C GLU A 113 13.77 -1.07 -19.30
N TYR A 114 13.38 -2.32 -19.04
CA TYR A 114 13.21 -2.88 -17.70
C TYR A 114 14.28 -3.91 -17.31
N THR A 115 15.34 -4.02 -18.11
CA THR A 115 16.44 -4.96 -17.85
C THR A 115 17.79 -4.28 -18.02
N THR A 116 18.76 -4.61 -17.17
CA THR A 116 20.16 -4.31 -17.47
C THR A 116 20.83 -5.48 -18.17
N GLY A 117 22.06 -5.29 -18.63
CA GLY A 117 22.86 -6.34 -19.25
C GLY A 117 24.34 -6.08 -19.07
N SER A 118 25.16 -6.89 -19.72
CA SER A 118 26.61 -6.71 -19.71
C SER A 118 27.14 -6.60 -21.13
N SER A 119 28.11 -5.72 -21.35
CA SER A 119 28.77 -5.57 -22.66
C SER A 119 29.49 -6.85 -23.11
N ILE A 120 29.99 -7.66 -22.17
CA ILE A 120 30.65 -8.95 -22.47
C ILE A 120 29.65 -10.07 -22.76
N MET A 121 28.39 -9.93 -22.33
CA MET A 121 27.33 -10.92 -22.49
C MET A 121 26.08 -10.25 -23.05
N PRO A 122 26.02 -9.97 -24.36
CA PRO A 122 24.94 -9.18 -24.97
C PRO A 122 23.56 -9.84 -24.91
N HIS A 123 23.50 -11.16 -24.69
CA HIS A 123 22.26 -11.91 -24.51
C HIS A 123 21.77 -11.93 -23.05
N LYS A 124 22.63 -11.58 -22.08
CA LYS A 124 22.28 -11.58 -20.66
C LYS A 124 21.44 -10.34 -20.35
N LYS A 125 20.19 -10.58 -19.97
CA LYS A 125 19.25 -9.56 -19.48
C LYS A 125 18.96 -9.85 -18.00
N ASN A 126 19.27 -8.90 -17.14
CA ASN A 126 19.00 -8.97 -15.72
C ASN A 126 17.66 -8.27 -15.43
N PRO A 127 16.74 -8.87 -14.65
CA PRO A 127 15.44 -8.28 -14.31
C PRO A 127 15.53 -7.27 -13.14
N ASP A 128 16.50 -6.34 -13.17
CA ASP A 128 16.88 -5.50 -12.00
C ASP A 128 15.70 -4.70 -11.44
N VAL A 129 14.80 -4.21 -12.30
CA VAL A 129 13.62 -3.44 -11.86
C VAL A 129 12.76 -4.27 -10.92
N PHE A 130 12.58 -5.56 -11.20
CA PHE A 130 11.78 -6.46 -10.36
C PHE A 130 12.53 -6.89 -9.10
N GLU A 131 13.85 -7.04 -9.16
CA GLU A 131 14.69 -7.29 -7.98
C GLU A 131 14.68 -6.10 -7.01
N LEU A 132 14.84 -4.87 -7.52
CA LEU A 132 14.72 -3.65 -6.74
C LEU A 132 13.30 -3.47 -6.18
N THR A 133 12.28 -3.77 -6.98
CA THR A 133 10.88 -3.75 -6.53
C THR A 133 10.69 -4.65 -5.32
N ARG A 134 11.21 -5.88 -5.34
CA ARG A 134 11.18 -6.79 -4.18
C ARG A 134 11.87 -6.20 -2.95
N ALA A 135 13.06 -5.62 -3.13
CA ALA A 135 13.81 -5.01 -2.04
C ALA A 135 13.05 -3.84 -1.39
N HIS A 136 12.46 -2.96 -2.20
CA HIS A 136 11.62 -1.86 -1.70
C HIS A 136 10.34 -2.35 -1.04
N CYS A 137 9.67 -3.35 -1.61
CA CYS A 137 8.48 -3.94 -1.02
C CYS A 137 8.77 -4.59 0.34
N ASN A 138 9.93 -5.22 0.51
CA ASN A 138 10.34 -5.76 1.81
C ASN A 138 10.44 -4.67 2.89
N ARG A 139 11.01 -3.51 2.54
CA ARG A 139 11.05 -2.36 3.45
C ARG A 139 9.65 -1.85 3.80
N ILE A 140 8.77 -1.73 2.81
CA ILE A 140 7.38 -1.27 3.04
C ILE A 140 6.62 -2.23 3.97
N GLN A 141 6.80 -3.54 3.79
CA GLN A 141 6.19 -4.57 4.64
C GLN A 141 6.62 -4.47 6.12
N ALA A 142 7.78 -3.87 6.42
CA ALA A 142 8.25 -3.67 7.78
C ALA A 142 7.67 -2.42 8.47
N ILE A 143 7.17 -1.44 7.72
CA ILE A 143 6.66 -0.16 8.26
C ILE A 143 5.63 -0.34 9.38
N PRO A 144 4.64 -1.26 9.31
CA PRO A 144 3.66 -1.44 10.38
C PRO A 144 4.26 -1.79 11.74
N ILE A 145 5.47 -2.38 11.75
CA ILE A 145 6.19 -2.76 12.97
C ILE A 145 6.92 -1.54 13.56
N GLU A 146 7.38 -0.62 12.71
CA GLU A 146 8.07 0.60 13.13
C GLU A 146 7.11 1.61 13.78
N ILE A 147 5.84 1.63 13.36
CA ILE A 147 4.80 2.46 13.96
C ILE A 147 4.40 1.86 15.32
N THR A 148 5.15 2.25 16.34
CA THR A 148 4.89 1.90 17.74
C THR A 148 3.87 2.88 18.31
N MET A 149 2.81 2.38 18.96
CA MET A 149 1.93 3.20 19.81
C MET A 149 2.54 3.34 21.20
#